data_AF-K3VP52-F1
#
_entry.id   AF-K3VP52-F1
#
_cell.length_a   1.000
_cell.length_b   1.000
_cell.length_c   1.000
_cell.angle_alpha   90.00
_cell.angle_beta   90.00
_cell.angle_gamma   90.00
#
_symmetry.space_group_name_H-M   'P 1'
#
loop_
_entity.id
_entity.type
_entity.pdbx_description
1 polymer ?
#
loop_
_entity_poly.entity_id
_entity_poly.type
_entity_poly.pdbx_seq_one_letter_code
_entity_poly.pdbx_strand_id
1 'polypeptide(L)' 'MKFSILSTIILAQGIISEGSSSIVHPKPKGTINIENYEVCLKVCWPEEPKCPEGWNSKKFGEDDYPCWTCCKKTDDDDL' A
#
# COMPACT_ATOMS: atom_id res chain seq x y z
N MET A 1 7.23 -52.63 -10.00
CA MET A 1 5.84 -53.10 -9.76
C MET A 1 5.64 -53.38 -8.27
N LYS A 2 4.92 -52.50 -7.56
CA LYS A 2 4.11 -52.86 -6.38
C LYS A 2 3.14 -51.69 -6.10
N PHE A 3 1.91 -51.83 -6.57
CA PHE A 3 0.77 -50.99 -6.20
C PHE A 3 0.11 -51.61 -4.98
N SER A 4 -0.29 -50.82 -3.97
CA SER A 4 -1.21 -51.17 -2.87
C SER A 4 -1.04 -50.14 -1.72
N ILE A 5 -2.03 -49.50 -1.09
CA ILE A 5 -3.50 -49.54 -1.11
C ILE A 5 -3.98 -48.20 -0.50
N LEU A 6 -5.18 -47.77 -0.90
CA LEU A 6 -6.14 -46.90 -0.21
C LEU A 6 -5.68 -46.22 1.10
N SER A 7 -5.79 -44.90 1.17
CA SER A 7 -6.54 -44.34 2.30
C SER A 7 -7.07 -42.93 2.02
N THR A 8 -8.38 -42.84 2.21
CA THR A 8 -9.17 -41.65 2.56
C THR A 8 -9.22 -40.49 1.58
N ILE A 9 -10.27 -40.55 0.76
CA ILE A 9 -11.05 -39.40 0.28
C ILE A 9 -11.28 -38.46 1.47
N ILE A 10 -10.64 -37.29 1.50
CA ILE A 10 -11.08 -36.21 2.39
C ILE A 10 -12.22 -35.49 1.67
N LEU A 11 -13.42 -35.77 2.16
CA LEU A 11 -14.65 -35.07 1.83
C LEU A 11 -14.50 -33.57 2.14
N ALA A 12 -14.84 -32.79 1.12
CA ALA A 12 -15.46 -31.48 1.16
C ALA A 12 -15.12 -30.56 2.33
N GLN A 13 -14.35 -29.51 2.06
CA GLN A 13 -14.67 -28.18 2.58
C GLN A 13 -14.42 -27.15 1.47
N GLY A 14 -15.52 -26.75 0.80
CA GLY A 14 -15.51 -25.54 -0.01
C GLY A 14 -15.26 -24.36 0.92
N ILE A 15 -14.18 -23.63 0.67
CA ILE A 15 -13.98 -22.29 1.20
C ILE A 15 -13.98 -21.35 0.00
N ILE A 16 -15.15 -20.80 -0.31
CA ILE A 16 -15.20 -19.59 -1.14
C ILE A 16 -14.78 -18.49 -0.18
N SER A 17 -13.51 -18.11 -0.24
CA SER A 17 -13.01 -16.94 0.47
C SER A 17 -13.59 -15.71 -0.23
N GLU A 18 -14.80 -15.31 0.17
CA GLU A 18 -15.29 -13.96 -0.11
C GLU A 18 -14.39 -12.99 0.68
N GLY A 19 -13.26 -12.65 0.08
CA GLY A 19 -12.43 -11.55 0.52
C GLY A 19 -13.20 -10.26 0.35
N SER A 20 -13.99 -9.89 1.35
CA SER A 20 -14.54 -8.55 1.48
C SER A 20 -13.35 -7.59 1.54
N SER A 21 -13.02 -6.99 0.38
CA SER A 21 -11.97 -5.99 0.27
C SER A 21 -12.48 -4.69 0.92
N SER A 22 -12.48 -4.69 2.24
CA SER A 22 -12.56 -3.44 3.00
C SER A 22 -11.26 -2.70 2.68
N ILE A 23 -11.36 -1.64 1.89
CA ILE A 23 -10.27 -0.68 1.73
C ILE A 23 -10.05 -0.06 3.12
N VAL A 24 -9.18 -0.69 3.91
CA VAL A 24 -8.73 -0.13 5.18
C VAL A 24 -7.74 0.96 4.79
N HIS A 25 -8.18 2.22 4.81
CA HIS A 25 -7.27 3.34 4.79
C HIS A 25 -6.46 3.25 6.09
N PRO A 26 -5.15 2.96 6.05
CA PRO A 26 -4.36 2.88 7.27
C PRO A 26 -4.41 4.25 7.94
N LYS A 27 -5.01 4.31 9.13
CA LYS A 27 -4.96 5.52 9.96
C LYS A 27 -3.48 5.72 10.32
N PRO A 28 -2.87 6.87 9.98
CA PRO A 28 -1.47 7.11 10.29
C PRO A 28 -1.26 6.95 11.80
N LYS A 29 -0.35 6.06 12.20
CA LYS A 29 0.10 5.95 13.59
C LYS A 29 1.11 7.06 13.84
N GLY A 30 0.61 8.21 14.30
CA GLY A 30 1.38 9.38 14.68
C GLY A 30 0.45 10.48 15.16
N THR A 31 0.97 11.47 15.88
CA THR A 31 0.22 12.70 16.17
C THR A 31 0.02 13.43 14.85
N ILE A 32 -1.19 13.41 14.31
CA ILE A 32 -1.56 14.21 13.14
C ILE A 32 -1.55 15.67 13.58
N ASN A 33 -0.46 16.38 13.27
CA ASN A 33 -0.48 17.84 13.27
C ASN A 33 -1.29 18.24 12.03
N ILE A 34 -2.54 18.64 12.25
CA ILE A 34 -3.53 18.92 11.19
C ILE A 34 -3.06 20.05 10.27
N GLU A 35 -2.22 20.96 10.78
CA GLU A 35 -1.78 22.15 10.05
C GLU A 35 -0.77 21.84 8.92
N ASN A 36 -0.30 20.60 8.74
CA ASN A 36 0.69 20.24 7.72
C ASN A 36 0.62 18.76 7.28
N TYR A 37 -0.57 18.23 6.98
CA TYR A 37 -0.66 16.86 6.43
C TYR A 37 -0.36 16.86 4.92
N GLU A 38 0.60 16.04 4.50
CA GLU A 38 0.92 15.80 3.10
C GLU A 38 0.23 14.52 2.61
N VAL A 39 -0.40 14.59 1.44
CA VAL A 39 -0.90 13.40 0.74
C VAL A 39 0.16 12.97 -0.25
N CYS A 40 0.60 11.72 -0.18
CA CYS A 40 1.53 11.15 -1.15
C CYS A 40 0.87 10.09 -2.01
N LEU A 41 1.34 9.95 -3.26
CA LEU A 41 0.96 8.83 -4.11
C LEU A 41 1.51 7.52 -3.52
N LYS A 42 0.71 6.45 -3.59
CA LYS A 42 1.09 5.11 -3.12
C LYS A 42 1.90 4.37 -4.18
N VAL A 43 3.05 4.92 -4.51
CA VAL A 43 3.97 4.41 -5.54
C VAL A 43 5.40 4.70 -5.11
N CYS A 44 6.32 3.84 -5.55
CA CYS A 44 7.73 3.90 -5.21
C CYS A 44 8.52 3.87 -6.51
N TRP A 45 9.10 5.02 -6.88
CA TRP A 45 10.00 5.12 -8.02
C TRP A 45 11.46 4.98 -7.55
N PRO A 46 12.31 4.28 -8.33
CA PRO A 46 13.73 4.15 -7.99
C PRO A 46 14.50 5.47 -8.16
N GLU A 47 13.99 6.40 -8.96
CA GLU A 47 14.61 7.70 -9.27
C GLU A 47 13.58 8.83 -9.11
N GLU A 48 14.07 10.07 -9.03
CA GLU A 48 13.21 11.24 -8.83
C GLU A 48 12.25 11.45 -10.02
N PRO A 49 10.92 11.39 -9.82
CA PRO A 49 9.94 11.52 -10.88
C PRO A 49 9.61 12.99 -11.18
N LYS A 50 9.05 13.24 -12.37
CA LYS A 50 8.30 14.49 -12.61
C LYS A 50 6.90 14.37 -12.01
N CYS A 51 6.59 15.25 -11.06
CA CYS A 51 5.29 15.26 -10.40
C CYS A 51 4.24 16.09 -11.16
N PRO A 52 2.94 15.81 -10.97
CA PRO A 52 1.87 16.66 -11.47
C PRO A 52 1.95 18.09 -10.93
N GLU A 53 1.25 19.03 -11.57
CA GLU A 53 1.20 20.42 -11.12
C GLU A 53 0.68 20.54 -9.68
N GLY A 54 1.38 21.31 -8.85
CA GLY A 54 1.07 21.47 -7.42
C GLY A 54 1.50 20.29 -6.53
N TRP A 55 2.24 19.32 -7.07
CA TRP A 55 2.86 18.22 -6.32
C TRP A 55 4.39 18.36 -6.33
N ASN A 56 5.05 17.84 -5.31
CA ASN A 56 6.50 17.85 -5.16
C ASN A 56 7.04 16.42 -5.03
N SER A 57 8.22 16.17 -5.60
CA SER A 57 8.94 14.91 -5.42
C SER A 57 9.45 14.80 -3.98
N LYS A 58 9.36 13.60 -3.41
CA LYS A 58 9.87 13.29 -2.08
C LYS A 58 10.49 11.91 -2.07
N LYS A 59 11.70 11.80 -1.51
CA LYS A 59 12.38 10.53 -1.30
C LYS A 59 12.07 9.99 0.10
N PHE A 60 11.65 8.74 0.15
CA PHE A 60 11.59 7.90 1.32
C PHE A 60 12.66 6.80 1.20
N GLY A 61 13.16 6.29 2.32
CA GLY A 61 14.20 5.25 2.31
C GLY A 61 15.61 5.77 2.02
N GLU A 62 16.57 4.86 2.10
CA GLU A 62 18.02 5.11 1.94
C GLU A 62 18.45 5.00 0.47
N ASP A 63 19.73 5.28 0.18
CA ASP A 63 20.28 5.24 -1.18
C ASP A 63 20.29 3.85 -1.83
N ASP A 64 20.36 2.76 -1.04
CA ASP A 64 20.33 1.38 -1.56
C ASP A 64 18.92 0.92 -1.96
N TYR A 65 17.90 1.58 -1.41
CA TYR A 65 16.50 1.32 -1.75
C TYR A 65 15.71 2.63 -1.76
N PRO A 66 16.01 3.51 -2.73
CA PRO A 66 15.40 4.81 -2.81
C PRO A 66 13.94 4.64 -3.23
N CYS A 67 13.06 5.31 -2.50
CA CYS A 67 11.64 5.28 -2.77
C CYS A 67 11.14 6.69 -3.01
N TRP A 68 11.19 7.13 -4.26
CA TRP A 68 10.63 8.41 -4.64
C TRP A 68 9.13 8.31 -4.82
N THR A 69 8.42 9.37 -4.43
CA THR A 69 7.00 9.55 -4.70
C THR A 69 6.69 11.02 -4.91
N CYS A 70 5.46 11.32 -5.32
CA CYS A 70 4.95 12.68 -5.38
C CYS A 70 4.02 12.92 -4.19
N CYS A 71 4.21 14.04 -3.50
CA CYS A 71 3.37 14.48 -2.40
C CYS A 71 2.77 15.86 -2.66
N LYS A 72 1.56 16.11 -2.17
CA LYS A 72 0.89 17.41 -2.20
C LYS A 72 0.56 17.81 -0.77
N LYS A 73 0.92 19.04 -0.41
CA LYS A 73 0.48 19.66 0.83
C LYS A 73 -0.96 20.12 0.65
N THR A 74 -1.80 19.89 1.64
CA THR A 74 -3.09 20.57 1.73
C THR A 74 -2.85 21.80 2.61
N ASP A 75 -2.81 22.98 2.01
CA ASP A 75 -2.84 24.21 2.78
C ASP A 75 -4.28 24.40 3.29
N ASP A 76 -4.46 24.68 4.58
CA ASP A 76 -5.76 24.86 5.26
C ASP A 76 -6.59 26.08 4.75
N ASP A 77 -6.27 26.63 3.58
CA ASP A 77 -6.92 27.81 2.99
C ASP A 77 -8.21 27.47 2.18
N ASP A 78 -8.61 26.20 2.13
CA ASP A 78 -9.82 25.73 1.43
C ASP A 78 -10.97 25.28 2.38
N LEU A 79 -10.97 25.70 3.65
CA LEU A 79 -12.02 25.38 4.65
C LEU A 79 -12.97 26.55 4.96
#